data_AF-A0A962MKK3-F1
#
_entry.id   AF-A0A962MKK3-F1
#
_cell.length_a   1.000
_cell.length_b   1.000
_cell.length_c   1.000
_cell.angle_alpha   90.00
_cell.angle_beta   90.00
_cell.angle_gamma   90.00
#
_symmetry.space_group_name_H-M   'P 1'
#
loop_
_entity.id
_entity.type
_entity.pdbx_description
1 polymer ?
#
loop_
_entity_poly.entity_id
_entity_poly.type
_entity_poly.pdbx_seq_one_letter_code
_entity_poly.pdbx_strand_id
1 'polypeptide(L)'
;MNMFSDRTAKQGITRVATLPQGIGLYLFDYRPELRDLAGHGRQLGVMADEVEGVMPDAVSLHPAGYKMVNYALLGIRSPDVAWTLADASL
;
A
#
# COMPACT_ATOMS: atom_id res chain seq x y z
N MET A 1 6.03 -8.17 -2.92
CA MET A 1 5.94 -6.80 -3.48
C MET A 1 5.92 -5.84 -2.29
N ASN A 2 6.91 -4.96 -2.16
CA ASN A 2 6.90 -3.94 -1.12
C ASN A 2 6.31 -2.65 -1.69
N MET A 3 5.33 -2.07 -1.02
CA MET A 3 4.70 -0.81 -1.46
C MET A 3 4.64 0.18 -0.30
N PHE A 4 4.77 1.48 -0.59
CA PHE A 4 4.57 2.54 0.38
C PHE A 4 3.18 2.40 1.00
N SER A 5 3.12 2.25 2.31
CA SER A 5 1.84 2.10 3.03
C SER A 5 1.79 2.89 4.33
N ASP A 6 2.78 3.76 4.55
CA ASP A 6 2.71 4.81 5.55
C ASP A 6 1.44 5.65 5.38
N ARG A 7 0.76 5.95 6.48
CA ARG A 7 -0.45 6.77 6.46
C ARG A 7 -0.15 8.20 6.00
N THR A 8 1.04 8.71 6.32
CA THR A 8 1.47 10.07 5.94
C THR A 8 1.79 10.20 4.45
N ALA A 9 1.99 9.09 3.75
CA ALA A 9 2.21 9.04 2.31
C ALA A 9 0.91 9.16 1.49
N LYS A 10 -0.25 9.06 2.14
CA LYS A 10 -1.56 8.88 1.52
C LYS A 10 -2.50 10.03 1.85
N GLN A 11 -3.43 10.30 0.94
CA GLN A 11 -4.48 11.30 1.12
C GLN A 11 -5.82 10.80 0.60
N GLY A 12 -6.89 11.49 0.99
CA GLY A 12 -8.26 11.10 0.62
C GLY A 12 -8.62 9.69 1.07
N ILE A 13 -8.11 9.25 2.22
CA ILE A 13 -8.20 7.87 2.69
C ILE A 13 -9.64 7.49 3.03
N THR A 14 -10.14 6.40 2.45
CA THR A 14 -11.49 5.87 2.72
C THR A 14 -11.41 4.37 2.93
N ARG A 15 -11.87 3.88 4.09
CA ARG A 15 -11.94 2.44 4.36
C ARG A 15 -13.08 1.83 3.54
N VAL A 16 -12.80 0.77 2.81
CA VAL A 16 -13.78 0.06 1.96
C VAL A 16 -14.06 -1.36 2.44
N ALA A 17 -13.13 -1.97 3.17
CA ALA A 17 -13.34 -3.28 3.77
C ALA A 17 -12.46 -3.47 5.01
N THR A 18 -12.69 -4.58 5.69
CA THR A 18 -11.83 -5.10 6.76
C THR A 18 -11.44 -6.50 6.40
N LEU A 19 -10.14 -6.77 6.37
CA LEU A 19 -9.61 -8.10 6.14
C LEU A 19 -9.84 -8.97 7.40
N PRO A 20 -9.91 -10.30 7.26
CA PRO A 20 -10.14 -11.20 8.40
C PRO A 20 -9.14 -11.04 9.56
N GLN A 21 -7.93 -10.54 9.27
CA GLN A 21 -6.87 -10.29 10.26
C GLN A 21 -7.08 -8.99 11.06
N GLY A 22 -8.19 -8.26 10.83
CA GLY A 22 -8.49 -6.99 11.49
C GLY A 22 -7.91 -5.75 10.82
N ILE A 23 -7.13 -5.93 9.74
CA ILE A 23 -6.49 -4.86 8.97
C ILE A 23 -7.53 -4.21 8.03
N GLY A 24 -7.56 -2.89 7.96
CA GLY A 24 -8.42 -2.16 7.02
C GLY A 24 -7.89 -2.21 5.58
N LEU A 25 -8.82 -2.32 4.63
CA LEU A 25 -8.56 -2.10 3.21
C LEU A 25 -9.10 -0.72 2.83
N TYR A 26 -8.29 0.07 2.14
CA TYR A 26 -8.53 1.49 1.91
C TYR A 26 -8.38 1.85 0.43
N LEU A 27 -9.27 2.73 -0.03
CA LEU A 27 -9.03 3.54 -1.22
C LEU A 27 -8.33 4.84 -0.82
N PHE A 28 -7.30 5.23 -1.57
CA PHE A 28 -6.52 6.43 -1.30
C PHE A 28 -5.82 6.93 -2.57
N ASP A 29 -5.31 8.15 -2.53
CA ASP A 29 -4.35 8.64 -3.52
C ASP A 29 -3.00 8.83 -2.82
N TYR A 30 -1.89 8.58 -3.51
CA TYR A 30 -0.60 9.00 -2.98
C TYR A 30 -0.50 10.52 -2.99
N ARG A 31 0.14 11.08 -1.97
CA ARG A 31 0.39 12.53 -1.93
C ARG A 31 1.30 12.94 -3.10
N PRO A 32 1.22 14.20 -3.57
CA PRO A 32 1.94 14.66 -4.76
C PRO A 32 3.45 14.38 -4.74
N GLU A 33 4.07 14.37 -3.56
CA GLU A 33 5.50 14.15 -3.35
C GLU A 33 5.92 12.68 -3.57
N LEU A 34 4.96 11.74 -3.54
CA LEU A 34 5.21 10.30 -3.67
C LEU A 34 4.52 9.66 -4.86
N ARG A 35 3.51 10.30 -5.47
CA ARG A 35 2.73 9.69 -6.55
C ARG A 35 3.58 9.27 -7.75
N ASP A 36 4.64 10.01 -8.08
CA ASP A 36 5.51 9.71 -9.20
C ASP A 36 6.37 8.45 -8.93
N LEU A 37 6.59 8.11 -7.65
CA LEU A 37 7.32 6.92 -7.21
C LEU A 37 6.42 5.72 -6.90
N ALA A 38 5.20 5.99 -6.42
CA ALA A 38 4.33 4.98 -5.81
C ALA A 38 3.06 4.68 -6.63
N GLY A 39 2.68 5.57 -7.54
CA GLY A 39 1.53 5.43 -8.43
C GLY A 39 0.63 6.66 -8.47
N HIS A 40 0.05 6.92 -9.64
CA HIS A 40 -0.91 8.00 -9.85
C HIS A 40 -2.36 7.52 -9.72
N GLY A 41 -3.25 8.45 -9.37
CA GLY A 41 -4.68 8.19 -9.25
C GLY A 41 -5.04 7.32 -8.04
N ARG A 42 -6.28 6.82 -8.07
CA ARG A 42 -6.86 6.11 -6.94
C ARG A 42 -6.30 4.71 -6.81
N GLN A 43 -5.74 4.42 -5.65
CA GLN A 43 -5.09 3.16 -5.28
C GLN A 43 -5.91 2.44 -4.21
N LEU A 44 -5.76 1.12 -4.16
CA LEU A 44 -6.33 0.24 -3.15
C LEU A 44 -5.20 -0.40 -2.34
N GLY A 45 -5.30 -0.40 -1.00
CA GLY A 45 -4.27 -1.03 -0.16
C GLY A 45 -4.52 -0.88 1.34
N VAL A 46 -3.54 -1.27 2.14
CA VAL A 46 -3.61 -1.28 3.61
C VAL A 46 -2.83 -0.12 4.24
N MET A 47 -2.92 0.05 5.56
CA MET A 47 -2.12 1.03 6.30
C MET A 47 -1.04 0.33 7.14
N ALA A 48 0.19 0.85 7.08
CA ALA A 48 1.34 0.20 7.71
C ALA A 48 1.27 0.16 9.25
N ASP A 49 0.63 1.15 9.88
CA ASP A 49 0.37 1.19 11.33
C ASP A 49 -0.54 0.04 11.78
N GLU A 50 -1.58 -0.27 11.01
CA GLU A 50 -2.47 -1.40 11.27
C GLU A 50 -1.80 -2.75 10.99
N VAL A 51 -1.02 -2.84 9.90
CA VAL A 51 -0.28 -4.06 9.57
C VAL A 51 0.78 -4.35 10.64
N GLU A 52 1.50 -3.34 11.11
CA GLU A 52 2.56 -3.49 12.13
C GLU A 52 2.02 -4.09 13.43
N GLY A 53 0.78 -3.74 13.82
CA GLY A 53 0.14 -4.29 15.01
C GLY A 53 -0.27 -5.76 14.90
N VAL A 54 -0.38 -6.31 13.67
CA VAL A 54 -0.84 -7.68 13.41
C VAL A 54 0.29 -8.58 12.91
N MET A 55 1.14 -8.05 12.02
CA MET A 55 2.24 -8.74 11.35
C MET A 55 3.41 -7.76 11.16
N PRO A 56 4.20 -7.48 12.21
CA PRO A 56 5.30 -6.52 12.17
C PRO A 56 6.37 -6.89 11.13
N ASP A 57 6.60 -8.18 10.90
CA ASP A 57 7.55 -8.68 9.89
C ASP A 57 7.17 -8.32 8.44
N ALA A 58 5.91 -7.93 8.21
CA ALA A 58 5.46 -7.43 6.91
C ALA A 58 5.75 -5.94 6.72
N VAL A 59 6.27 -5.23 7.73
CA VAL A 59 6.54 -3.79 7.67
C VAL A 59 8.04 -3.54 7.63
N SER A 60 8.46 -2.63 6.75
CA SER A 60 9.85 -2.18 6.64
C SER A 60 9.91 -0.67 6.48
N LEU A 61 11.03 -0.07 6.86
CA LEU A 61 11.26 1.37 6.68
C LEU A 61 12.05 1.60 5.39
N HIS A 62 11.51 2.41 4.48
CA HIS A 62 12.24 2.87 3.32
C HIS A 62 13.32 3.89 3.74
N PRO A 63 14.49 3.98 3.06
CA PRO A 63 15.51 4.99 3.37
C PRO A 63 15.02 6.45 3.34
N ALA A 64 13.92 6.71 2.64
CA ALA A 64 13.26 8.03 2.61
C ALA A 64 12.36 8.31 3.85
N GLY A 65 12.31 7.41 4.83
CA GLY A 65 11.57 7.60 6.09
C GLY A 65 10.11 7.14 6.08
N TYR A 66 9.63 6.52 4.99
CA TYR A 66 8.25 6.02 4.90
C TYR A 66 8.16 4.53 5.18
N LYS A 67 7.13 4.10 5.93
CA LYS A 67 6.83 2.68 6.09
C LYS A 67 6.31 2.05 4.79
N MET A 68 6.79 0.85 4.51
CA MET A 68 6.39 -0.01 3.40
C MET A 68 5.82 -1.31 3.93
N VAL A 69 4.87 -1.89 3.19
CA VAL A 69 4.25 -3.18 3.51
C VAL A 69 4.61 -4.21 2.44
N ASN A 70 5.02 -5.40 2.87
CA ASN A 70 5.24 -6.56 2.03
C ASN A 70 3.93 -7.35 1.83
N TYR A 71 3.25 -7.09 0.72
CA TYR A 71 1.95 -7.73 0.42
C TYR A 71 2.05 -9.24 0.21
N ALA A 72 3.24 -9.77 -0.10
CA ALA A 72 3.43 -11.21 -0.23
C ALA A 72 3.25 -11.95 1.11
N LEU A 73 3.62 -11.31 2.22
CA LEU A 73 3.46 -11.86 3.57
C LEU A 73 2.02 -11.76 4.07
N LEU A 74 1.26 -10.78 3.59
CA LEU A 74 -0.18 -10.67 3.86
C LEU A 74 -1.02 -11.73 3.13
N GLY A 75 -0.40 -12.56 2.28
CA GLY A 75 -1.12 -13.52 1.43
C GLY A 75 -2.00 -12.84 0.36
N ILE A 76 -1.90 -11.51 0.23
CA ILE A 76 -2.57 -10.74 -0.82
C ILE A 76 -1.70 -10.88 -2.07
N ARG A 77 -2.01 -11.91 -2.85
CA ARG A 77 -1.58 -11.99 -4.24
C ARG A 77 -2.62 -11.28 -5.07
N SER A 78 -2.20 -10.39 -5.97
CA SER A 78 -3.06 -9.93 -7.05
C SER A 78 -3.67 -11.18 -7.71
N PRO A 79 -4.99 -11.26 -7.95
CA PRO A 79 -5.45 -12.19 -8.97
C PRO A 79 -4.69 -11.88 -10.27
N ASP A 80 -4.52 -12.86 -11.15
CA ASP A 80 -3.94 -12.74 -12.51
C ASP A 80 -4.73 -11.76 -13.43
N VAL A 81 -5.47 -10.82 -12.88
CA VAL A 81 -6.04 -9.67 -13.56
C VAL A 81 -4.95 -8.63 -13.63
N ALA A 82 -4.36 -8.50 -14.82
CA ALA A 82 -3.47 -7.42 -15.18
C ALA A 82 -4.03 -6.08 -14.69
N TRP A 83 -3.43 -5.54 -13.64
CA TRP A 83 -3.51 -4.11 -13.37
C TRP A 83 -2.67 -3.44 -14.46
N THR A 84 -3.25 -3.25 -15.64
CA THR A 84 -2.63 -2.46 -16.70
C THR A 84 -2.58 -1.02 -16.23
N LEU A 85 -1.53 -0.68 -15.50
CA LEU A 85 -1.01 0.67 -15.43
C LEU A 85 0.39 0.59 -16.04
N ALA A 86 0.46 1.01 -17.30
CA ALA A 86 1.66 1.42 -18.02
C ALA A 86 2.86 0.45 -17.96
N ASP A 87 3.11 -0.19 -19.10
CA ASP A 87 4.45 -0.14 -19.69
C ASP A 87 4.97 1.31 -19.66
N ALA A 88 5.65 1.67 -18.58
CA ALA A 88 6.56 2.80 -18.57
C ALA A 88 7.93 2.26 -18.18
N SER A 89 8.49 1.51 -19.13
CA SER A 89 9.92 1.41 -19.33
C SER A 89 10.51 2.83 -19.38
N LEU A 90 11.34 3.21 -18.40
CA LEU A 90 12.56 4.03 -18.55
C LEU A 90 13.44 3.86 -17.30
#